data_AF-A7BIW6-F1
#
_entry.id   AF-A7BIW6-F1
#
_cell.length_a   1.000
_cell.length_b   1.000
_cell.length_c   1.000
_cell.angle_alpha   90.00
_cell.angle_beta   90.00
_cell.angle_gamma   90.00
#
_symmetry.space_group_name_H-M   'P 1'
#
loop_
_entity.id
_entity.type
_entity.pdbx_description
1 polymer ?
#
loop_
_entity_poly.entity_id
_entity_poly.type
_entity_poly.pdbx_seq_one_letter_code
_entity_poly.pdbx_strand_id
1 'polypeptide(L)'
;MSRPRDLSQLFPKTSYVVPPRMNLYIKQNMRVNNIFKRYVADEDLLMYPIDEPILKVTRSLNIFTTEGTRSQRRKKFVQMIQERIKEELGLIATVGVAEIIPFGQTRLRQ
;
A
#
# COMPACT_ATOMS: atom_id res chain seq x y z
N MET A 1 -25.42 -15.44 -5.04
CA MET A 1 -25.38 -13.98 -4.86
C MET A 1 -26.53 -13.58 -3.95
N SER A 2 -26.25 -13.12 -2.74
CA SER A 2 -27.27 -12.72 -1.75
C SER A 2 -28.00 -11.47 -2.25
N ARG A 3 -29.33 -11.44 -2.12
CA ARG A 3 -30.11 -10.29 -2.62
C ARG A 3 -29.89 -9.10 -1.67
N PRO A 4 -29.94 -7.84 -2.14
CA PRO A 4 -29.77 -6.65 -1.28
C PRO A 4 -30.70 -6.62 -0.06
N ARG A 5 -31.86 -7.29 -0.15
CA ARG A 5 -32.84 -7.46 0.94
C ARG A 5 -32.35 -8.34 2.09
N ASP A 6 -31.38 -9.22 1.86
CA ASP A 6 -30.86 -10.16 2.87
C ASP A 6 -29.74 -9.53 3.71
N LEU A 7 -29.23 -8.35 3.31
CA LEU A 7 -28.13 -7.65 3.99
C LEU A 7 -28.61 -6.89 5.25
N SER A 8 -29.87 -6.44 5.27
CA SER A 8 -30.39 -5.61 6.38
C SER A 8 -30.52 -6.36 7.70
N GLN A 9 -30.58 -7.70 7.67
CA GLN A 9 -30.67 -8.54 8.87
C GLN A 9 -29.30 -8.82 9.52
N LEU A 10 -28.20 -8.59 8.78
CA LEU A 10 -26.83 -8.91 9.21
C LEU A 10 -26.09 -7.71 9.83
N PHE A 11 -26.61 -6.50 9.63
CA PHE A 11 -25.95 -5.27 10.05
C PHE A 11 -26.85 -4.42 10.94
N PRO A 12 -26.29 -3.60 11.85
CA PRO A 12 -27.06 -2.67 12.65
C PRO A 12 -27.95 -1.77 11.76
N LYS A 13 -29.13 -1.38 12.26
CA LYS A 13 -30.07 -0.48 11.56
C LYS A 13 -29.46 0.89 11.17
N THR A 14 -28.32 1.25 11.77
CA THR A 14 -27.55 2.46 11.47
C THR A 14 -26.56 2.31 10.32
N SER A 15 -26.50 1.14 9.67
CA SER A 15 -25.58 0.87 8.57
C SER A 15 -26.12 1.39 7.24
N TYR A 16 -25.27 2.04 6.47
CA TYR A 16 -25.61 2.56 5.15
C TYR A 16 -25.02 1.65 4.06
N VAL A 17 -25.89 1.13 3.19
CA VAL A 17 -25.45 0.44 1.96
C VAL A 17 -25.20 1.49 0.89
N VAL A 18 -23.94 1.68 0.53
CA VAL A 18 -23.52 2.63 -0.51
C VAL A 18 -23.17 1.88 -1.80
N PRO A 19 -23.50 2.44 -2.99
CA PRO A 19 -23.14 1.80 -4.25
C PRO A 19 -21.62 1.76 -4.44
N PRO A 20 -21.07 0.68 -5.02
CA PRO A 20 -19.64 0.57 -5.26
C PRO A 20 -19.18 1.61 -6.29
N ARG A 21 -18.05 2.27 -6.02
CA ARG A 21 -17.45 3.28 -6.89
C ARG A 21 -16.10 2.80 -7.44
N MET A 22 -16.08 1.66 -8.14
CA MET A 22 -14.83 1.01 -8.55
C MET A 22 -13.88 1.90 -9.37
N ASN A 23 -14.40 2.69 -10.30
CA ASN A 23 -13.60 3.63 -11.09
C ASN A 23 -12.88 4.66 -10.21
N LEU A 24 -13.51 5.10 -9.12
CA LEU A 24 -12.89 6.00 -8.15
C LEU A 24 -11.73 5.31 -7.44
N TYR A 25 -11.91 4.06 -6.99
CA TYR A 25 -10.87 3.31 -6.29
C TYR A 25 -9.65 3.02 -7.18
N ILE A 26 -9.88 2.64 -8.44
CA ILE A 26 -8.81 2.47 -9.43
C ILE A 26 -8.04 3.79 -9.63
N LYS A 27 -8.76 4.90 -9.79
CA LYS A 27 -8.13 6.23 -9.93
C LYS A 27 -7.30 6.61 -8.70
N GLN A 28 -7.78 6.30 -7.49
CA GLN A 28 -7.02 6.57 -6.26
C GLN A 28 -5.80 5.66 -6.16
N ASN A 29 -5.92 4.37 -6.48
CA ASN A 29 -4.78 3.47 -6.52
C ASN A 29 -3.69 3.97 -7.49
N MET A 30 -4.05 4.39 -8.70
CA MET A 30 -3.08 4.94 -9.65
C MET A 30 -2.34 6.16 -9.09
N ARG A 31 -3.02 7.02 -8.34
CA ARG A 31 -2.40 8.18 -7.67
C ARG A 31 -1.42 7.76 -6.57
N VAL A 32 -1.80 6.78 -5.74
CA VAL A 32 -0.93 6.23 -4.70
C VAL A 32 0.28 5.53 -5.33
N ASN A 33 0.09 4.75 -6.39
CA ASN A 33 1.19 4.11 -7.13
C ASN A 33 2.16 5.13 -7.73
N ASN A 34 1.66 6.27 -8.24
CA ASN A 34 2.51 7.35 -8.72
C ASN A 34 3.36 7.99 -7.62
N ILE A 35 2.93 7.93 -6.35
CA ILE A 35 3.76 8.33 -5.22
C ILE A 35 4.85 7.28 -4.99
N PHE A 36 4.51 5.98 -4.98
CA PHE A 36 5.49 4.90 -4.79
C PHE A 36 6.62 4.89 -5.83
N LYS A 37 6.29 5.18 -7.08
CA LYS A 37 7.28 5.30 -8.18
C LYS A 37 8.32 6.41 -7.98
N ARG A 38 8.10 7.34 -7.05
CA ARG A 38 9.10 8.36 -6.68
C ARG A 38 10.15 7.81 -5.71
N TYR A 39 9.89 6.67 -5.08
CA TYR A 39 10.73 6.06 -4.06
C TYR A 39 11.42 4.79 -4.53
N VAL A 40 10.79 4.02 -5.42
CA VAL A 40 11.34 2.76 -5.96
C VAL A 40 11.22 2.74 -7.48
N ALA A 41 12.12 2.00 -8.14
CA ALA A 41 12.01 1.72 -9.56
C ALA A 41 10.76 0.86 -9.84
N ASP A 42 10.27 0.87 -11.09
CA ASP A 42 9.08 0.10 -11.49
C ASP A 42 9.24 -1.41 -11.23
N GLU A 43 10.45 -1.95 -11.40
CA GLU A 43 10.80 -3.36 -11.12
C GLU A 43 10.75 -3.73 -9.63
N ASP A 44 10.88 -2.74 -8.74
CA ASP A 44 10.86 -2.89 -7.29
C ASP A 44 9.47 -2.58 -6.69
N LEU A 45 8.46 -2.30 -7.53
CA LEU A 45 7.07 -2.05 -7.14
C LEU A 45 6.16 -3.19 -7.61
N LEU A 46 5.84 -4.11 -6.71
CA LEU A 46 4.94 -5.23 -6.99
C LEU A 46 3.49 -4.81 -6.70
N MET A 47 2.72 -4.61 -7.76
CA MET A 47 1.34 -4.11 -7.70
C MET A 47 0.31 -5.24 -7.58
N TYR A 48 0.28 -5.99 -6.48
CA TYR A 48 -0.81 -6.96 -6.25
C TYR A 48 -1.02 -7.25 -4.76
N PRO A 49 -2.26 -7.10 -4.22
CA PRO A 49 -3.48 -6.52 -4.81
C PRO A 49 -3.51 -4.97 -4.85
N ILE A 50 -4.62 -4.39 -5.37
CA ILE A 50 -4.76 -2.95 -5.67
C ILE A 50 -4.58 -2.02 -4.45
N ASP A 51 -4.84 -2.50 -3.25
CA ASP A 51 -4.75 -1.76 -2.00
C ASP A 51 -3.52 -2.15 -1.16
N GLU A 52 -2.81 -3.21 -1.54
CA GLU A 52 -1.65 -3.73 -0.80
C GLU A 52 -0.42 -3.92 -1.71
N PRO A 53 0.13 -2.85 -2.31
CA PRO A 53 1.34 -2.96 -3.10
C PRO A 53 2.56 -3.24 -2.23
N ILE A 54 3.48 -4.03 -2.74
CA ILE A 54 4.73 -4.39 -2.06
C ILE A 54 5.89 -3.63 -2.69
N LEU A 55 6.63 -2.89 -1.87
CA LEU A 55 7.79 -2.11 -2.29
C LEU A 55 9.08 -2.80 -1.83
N LYS A 56 9.97 -3.08 -2.77
CA LYS A 56 11.34 -3.54 -2.49
C LYS A 56 12.27 -2.34 -2.34
N VAL A 57 12.55 -1.98 -1.09
CA VAL A 57 13.22 -0.71 -0.77
C VAL A 57 14.72 -0.83 -0.53
N THR A 58 15.33 -2.02 -0.69
CA THR A 58 16.72 -2.29 -0.30
C THR A 58 17.73 -1.33 -0.90
N ARG A 59 17.54 -0.95 -2.18
CA ARG A 59 18.42 0.00 -2.88
C ARG A 59 18.07 1.45 -2.53
N SER A 60 16.78 1.77 -2.50
CA SER A 60 16.29 3.12 -2.24
C SER A 60 16.51 3.59 -0.81
N LEU A 61 16.52 2.69 0.18
CA LEU A 61 16.53 3.06 1.59
C LEU A 61 17.70 3.98 1.96
N ASN A 62 18.88 3.75 1.40
CA ASN A 62 20.07 4.54 1.71
C ASN A 62 20.13 5.88 0.95
N ILE A 63 19.22 6.11 -0.02
CA ILE A 63 19.13 7.36 -0.78
C ILE A 63 18.32 8.41 0.00
N PHE A 64 17.25 7.96 0.66
CA PHE A 64 16.28 8.85 1.30
C PHE A 64 16.52 9.09 2.79
N THR A 65 17.42 8.34 3.41
CA THR A 65 17.69 8.47 4.85
C THR A 65 19.13 8.08 5.19
N THR A 66 19.73 8.89 6.05
CA THR A 66 21.09 8.73 6.58
C THR A 66 21.10 8.32 8.06
N GLU A 67 19.97 7.83 8.59
CA GLU A 67 19.87 7.41 9.99
C GLU A 67 20.90 6.31 10.31
N GLY A 68 21.37 6.27 11.56
CA GLY A 68 22.47 5.39 11.96
C GLY A 68 22.16 3.91 11.77
N THR A 69 21.06 3.43 12.35
CA THR A 69 20.68 2.00 12.27
C THR A 69 19.73 1.70 11.11
N ARG A 70 19.77 0.45 10.61
CA ARG A 70 18.84 -0.02 9.57
C ARG A 70 17.38 0.08 10.00
N SER A 71 17.09 -0.13 11.29
CA SER A 71 15.74 -0.01 11.86
C SER A 71 15.23 1.44 11.81
N GLN A 72 16.07 2.40 12.22
CA GLN A 72 15.73 3.83 12.15
C GLN A 72 15.52 4.29 10.70
N ARG A 73 16.38 3.85 9.77
CA ARG A 73 16.20 4.14 8.33
C ARG A 73 14.86 3.64 7.82
N ARG A 74 14.51 2.38 8.10
CA ARG A 74 13.21 1.78 7.72
C ARG A 74 12.05 2.61 8.28
N LYS A 75 12.08 2.95 9.57
CA LYS A 75 11.03 3.74 10.23
C LYS A 75 10.88 5.13 9.60
N LYS A 76 11.98 5.84 9.38
CA LYS A 76 11.98 7.18 8.78
C LYS A 76 11.45 7.15 7.36
N PHE A 77 11.89 6.17 6.57
CA PHE A 77 11.44 5.98 5.19
C PHE A 77 9.93 5.70 5.11
N VAL A 78 9.41 4.83 5.98
CA VAL A 78 7.97 4.55 6.08
C VAL A 78 7.18 5.81 6.44
N GLN A 79 7.66 6.56 7.42
CA GLN A 79 7.01 7.81 7.84
C GLN A 79 6.92 8.81 6.68
N MET A 80 7.99 8.98 5.91
CA MET A 80 8.00 9.88 4.73
C MET A 80 6.94 9.49 3.70
N ILE A 81 6.78 8.19 3.43
CA ILE A 81 5.77 7.70 2.47
C ILE A 81 4.36 7.93 3.01
N GLN A 82 4.10 7.63 4.29
CA GLN A 82 2.80 7.84 4.92
C GLN A 82 2.40 9.31 4.96
N GLU A 83 3.33 10.19 5.34
CA GLU A 83 3.15 11.65 5.35
C GLU A 83 2.82 12.14 3.94
N ARG A 84 3.58 11.70 2.94
CA ARG A 84 3.38 12.06 1.53
C ARG A 84 2.00 11.65 1.01
N ILE A 85 1.53 10.44 1.32
CA ILE A 85 0.20 9.96 0.92
C ILE A 85 -0.89 10.80 1.61
N LYS A 86 -0.72 11.10 2.90
CA LYS A 86 -1.68 11.89 3.67
C LYS A 86 -1.75 13.33 3.15
N GLU A 87 -0.62 13.95 2.87
CA GLU A 87 -0.53 15.33 2.37
C GLU A 87 -1.08 15.48 0.95
N GLU A 88 -0.70 14.59 0.02
CA GLU A 88 -1.11 14.72 -1.40
C GLU A 88 -2.53 14.21 -1.67
N LEU A 89 -3.00 13.19 -0.93
CA LEU A 89 -4.24 12.49 -1.24
C LEU A 89 -5.27 12.49 -0.10
N GLY A 90 -4.91 12.92 1.10
CA GLY A 90 -5.79 12.87 2.27
C GLY A 90 -6.07 11.45 2.78
N LEU A 91 -5.30 10.46 2.32
CA LEU A 91 -5.48 9.05 2.68
C LEU A 91 -4.57 8.66 3.84
N ILE A 92 -5.05 7.76 4.69
CA ILE A 92 -4.25 7.14 5.75
C ILE A 92 -3.85 5.75 5.26
N ALA A 93 -2.54 5.49 5.24
CA ALA A 93 -1.97 4.21 4.85
C ALA A 93 -1.25 3.57 6.04
N THR A 94 -1.33 2.25 6.14
CA THR A 94 -0.58 1.44 7.11
C THR A 94 0.50 0.67 6.35
N VAL A 95 1.68 0.51 6.97
CA VAL A 95 2.81 -0.15 6.31
C VAL A 95 3.36 -1.26 7.19
N GLY A 96 3.41 -2.47 6.64
CA GLY A 96 4.16 -3.59 7.20
C GLY A 96 5.60 -3.60 6.67
N VAL A 97 6.58 -3.84 7.55
CA VAL A 97 7.99 -3.94 7.16
C VAL A 97 8.50 -5.32 7.53
N ALA A 98 8.99 -6.06 6.52
CA ALA A 98 9.58 -7.38 6.69
C ALA A 98 10.95 -7.44 6.00
N GLU A 99 11.76 -8.42 6.38
CA GLU A 99 13.04 -8.68 5.70
C GLU A 99 12.88 -9.48 4.42
N ILE A 100 11.84 -10.32 4.38
CA ILE A 100 11.53 -11.24 3.29
C ILE A 100 10.06 -11.02 2.90
N ILE A 101 9.79 -11.03 1.60
CA ILE A 101 8.42 -11.00 1.08
C ILE A 101 7.84 -12.42 1.22
N PRO A 102 6.69 -12.60 1.89
CA PRO A 102 6.12 -13.94 2.14
C PRO A 102 5.57 -14.63 0.88
N PHE A 103 5.48 -13.91 -0.24
CA PHE A 103 5.06 -14.46 -1.52
C PHE A 103 6.26 -14.91 -2.36
N GLY A 104 6.39 -16.23 -2.54
CA GLY A 104 7.10 -16.86 -3.65
C GLY A 104 8.57 -16.48 -3.84
N GLN A 105 9.46 -16.99 -2.99
CA GLN A 105 10.81 -17.32 -3.46
C GLN A 105 10.75 -18.55 -4.39
N THR A 106 10.23 -18.40 -5.60
CA THR A 106 10.56 -19.37 -6.65
C THR A 106 11.92 -18.96 -7.21
N ARG A 107 12.95 -19.64 -6.70
CA ARG A 107 14.33 -19.70 -7.19
C ARG A 107 14.53 -19.14 -8.61
N LEU A 108 15.27 -18.04 -8.71
CA LEU A 108 16.23 -17.87 -9.79
C LEU A 108 17.63 -17.95 -9.18
N ARG A 109 18.00 -19.18 -8.81
CA ARG A 109 19.40 -19.62 -8.78
C ARG A 109 19.56 -20.58 -9.95
N GLN A 110 20.02 -20.05 -11.08
CA GLN A 110 20.92 -20.70 -12.02
C GLN A 110 21.82 -19.62 -12.59
#